data_AF-A0A4R2K7P5-F1
#
_entry.id   AF-A0A4R2K7P5-F1
#
_cell.length_a   1.000
_cell.length_b   1.000
_cell.length_c   1.000
_cell.angle_alpha   90.00
_cell.angle_beta   90.00
_cell.angle_gamma   90.00
#
_symmetry.space_group_name_H-M   'P 1'
#
loop_
_entity.id
_entity.type
_entity.pdbx_description
1 polymer ?
#
loop_
_entity_poly.entity_id
_entity_poly.type
_entity_poly.pdbx_seq_one_letter_code
_entity_poly.pdbx_strand_id
1 'polypeptide(L)'
;MVRTTAEFDGSSWARHPSSPRYQDIRNYVTLYLIESSSGQQTMELFFNYTSRSGWLFVQSASINIDGETTRVPVGQWFRDNDTEIWEFASLRGDTAVALARRIAEADRAVVRFNGQQFYDDYVVSDADKRVMREMLAMWDVISSD
;
A
#
# COMPACT_ATOMS: atom_id res chain seq x y z
N MET A 1 -7.91 -14.37 -3.98
CA MET A 1 -8.04 -13.14 -3.17
C MET A 1 -9.00 -13.35 -2.01
N VAL A 2 -8.91 -12.54 -0.97
CA VAL A 2 -9.93 -12.41 0.08
C VAL A 2 -10.73 -11.16 -0.20
N ARG A 3 -12.05 -11.28 -0.45
CA ARG A 3 -12.95 -10.17 -0.78
C ARG A 3 -13.84 -9.84 0.41
N THR A 4 -14.10 -8.55 0.60
CA THR A 4 -15.05 -8.02 1.58
C THR A 4 -15.96 -7.02 0.88
N THR A 5 -17.27 -7.20 1.00
CA THR A 5 -18.30 -6.33 0.44
C THR A 5 -18.98 -5.57 1.57
N ALA A 6 -19.08 -4.25 1.43
CA ALA A 6 -19.78 -3.39 2.36
C ALA A 6 -21.29 -3.56 2.20
N GLU A 7 -21.99 -3.76 3.31
CA GLU A 7 -23.46 -3.88 3.32
C GLU A 7 -24.16 -2.56 3.01
N PHE A 8 -23.52 -1.42 3.31
CA PHE A 8 -24.14 -0.10 3.21
C PHE A 8 -24.35 0.35 1.76
N ASP A 9 -23.36 0.15 0.90
CA ASP A 9 -23.37 0.64 -0.48
C ASP A 9 -23.07 -0.45 -1.52
N GLY A 10 -22.74 -1.66 -1.11
CA GLY A 10 -22.36 -2.76 -2.01
C GLY A 10 -20.97 -2.61 -2.63
N SER A 11 -20.19 -1.58 -2.26
CA SER A 11 -18.79 -1.48 -2.65
C SER A 11 -18.00 -2.65 -2.06
N SER A 12 -16.88 -3.00 -2.68
CA SER A 12 -16.04 -4.07 -2.14
C SER A 12 -14.57 -3.80 -2.32
N TRP A 13 -13.77 -4.45 -1.49
CA TRP A 13 -12.33 -4.47 -1.63
C TRP A 13 -11.83 -5.91 -1.52
N ALA A 14 -10.75 -6.21 -2.23
CA ALA A 14 -10.12 -7.51 -2.21
C ALA A 14 -8.60 -7.37 -2.01
N ARG A 15 -8.04 -8.28 -1.21
CA ARG A 15 -6.61 -8.36 -0.94
C ARG A 15 -6.02 -9.71 -1.31
N HIS A 16 -4.71 -9.76 -1.47
CA HIS A 16 -4.00 -11.02 -1.53
C HIS A 16 -4.13 -11.77 -0.18
N PRO A 17 -4.33 -13.11 -0.15
CA PRO A 17 -4.42 -13.86 1.09
C PRO A 17 -3.17 -13.72 1.98
N SER A 18 -2.00 -13.57 1.37
CA SER A 18 -0.72 -13.34 2.07
C SER A 18 -0.47 -11.89 2.51
N SER A 19 -1.34 -10.94 2.13
CA SER A 19 -1.26 -9.59 2.70
C SER A 19 -1.57 -9.64 4.21
N PRO A 20 -0.96 -8.75 5.01
CA PRO A 20 -1.36 -8.51 6.40
C PRO A 20 -2.88 -8.45 6.58
N ARG A 21 -3.39 -9.17 7.58
CA ARG A 21 -4.82 -9.12 7.95
C ARG A 21 -5.15 -7.85 8.74
N TYR A 22 -4.22 -7.41 9.59
CA TYR A 22 -4.35 -6.24 10.46
C TYR A 22 -3.23 -5.26 10.15
N GLN A 23 -3.45 -3.97 10.41
CA GLN A 23 -2.52 -2.87 10.07
C GLN A 23 -1.44 -2.65 11.14
N ASP A 24 -1.68 -3.11 12.35
CA ASP A 24 -0.86 -2.96 13.56
C ASP A 24 0.29 -3.98 13.68
N ILE A 25 0.48 -4.85 12.68
CA ILE A 25 1.44 -5.96 12.80
C ILE A 25 2.88 -5.60 12.39
N ARG A 26 3.05 -4.79 11.34
CA ARG A 26 4.35 -4.40 10.75
C ARG A 26 4.19 -3.33 9.68
N ASN A 27 5.30 -2.70 9.30
CA ASN A 27 5.38 -1.95 8.05
C ASN A 27 5.13 -2.87 6.84
N TYR A 28 4.38 -2.38 5.86
CA TYR A 28 4.16 -3.09 4.59
C TYR A 28 3.77 -2.15 3.46
N VAL A 29 3.96 -2.64 2.24
CA VAL A 29 3.40 -2.04 1.02
C VAL A 29 2.63 -3.13 0.28
N THR A 30 1.40 -2.84 -0.12
CA THR A 30 0.55 -3.85 -0.76
C THR A 30 -0.42 -3.22 -1.76
N LEU A 31 -1.11 -4.08 -2.51
CA LEU A 31 -2.17 -3.69 -3.43
C LEU A 31 -3.52 -4.23 -2.93
N TYR A 32 -4.55 -3.39 -3.05
CA TYR A 32 -5.94 -3.79 -2.97
C TYR A 32 -6.61 -3.60 -4.33
N LEU A 33 -7.57 -4.48 -4.66
CA LEU A 33 -8.54 -4.25 -5.72
C LEU A 33 -9.78 -3.62 -5.07
N ILE A 34 -10.17 -2.45 -5.53
CA ILE A 34 -11.37 -1.74 -5.06
C ILE A 34 -12.41 -1.81 -6.17
N GLU A 35 -13.66 -2.12 -5.82
CA GLU A 35 -14.80 -2.15 -6.72
C GLU A 35 -15.89 -1.24 -6.15
N SER A 36 -16.32 -0.25 -6.93
CA SER A 36 -17.44 0.61 -6.58
C SER A 36 -18.76 -0.17 -6.59
N SER A 37 -19.81 0.42 -6.02
CA SER A 37 -21.17 -0.11 -6.10
C SER A 37 -21.71 -0.24 -7.54
N SER A 38 -21.14 0.51 -8.49
CA SER A 38 -21.44 0.42 -9.93
C SER A 38 -20.61 -0.62 -10.67
N GLY A 39 -19.75 -1.38 -9.99
CA GLY A 39 -18.87 -2.38 -10.58
C GLY A 39 -17.58 -1.83 -11.18
N GLN A 40 -17.29 -0.52 -11.01
CA GLN A 40 -16.03 0.05 -11.50
C GLN A 40 -14.88 -0.40 -10.62
N GLN A 41 -13.87 -0.99 -11.24
CA GLN A 41 -12.70 -1.54 -10.56
C GLN A 41 -11.49 -0.62 -10.67
N THR A 42 -10.67 -0.56 -9.60
CA THR A 42 -9.39 0.15 -9.59
C THR A 42 -8.41 -0.50 -8.63
N MET A 43 -7.12 -0.37 -8.92
CA MET A 43 -6.05 -0.79 -8.01
C MET A 43 -5.71 0.35 -7.04
N GLU A 44 -5.55 -0.01 -5.77
CA GLU A 44 -5.08 0.88 -4.71
C GLU A 44 -3.72 0.40 -4.19
N LEU A 45 -2.69 1.23 -4.31
CA LEU A 45 -1.38 1.01 -3.69
C LEU A 45 -1.39 1.60 -2.29
N PHE A 46 -1.12 0.76 -1.30
CA PHE A 46 -1.28 1.07 0.11
C PHE A 46 0.07 0.99 0.83
N PHE A 47 0.41 2.05 1.56
CA PHE A 47 1.62 2.14 2.39
C PHE A 47 1.22 2.15 3.85
N ASN A 48 1.80 1.25 4.63
CA ASN A 48 1.53 1.13 6.06
C ASN A 48 2.83 1.29 6.86
N TYR A 49 2.83 2.24 7.78
CA TYR A 49 3.81 2.39 8.84
C TYR A 49 3.19 1.91 10.15
N THR A 50 3.93 1.16 10.95
CA THR A 50 3.55 0.65 12.27
C THR A 50 4.70 0.87 13.24
N SER A 51 4.38 1.32 14.45
CA SER A 51 5.38 1.46 15.51
C SER A 51 4.80 1.04 16.86
N ARG A 52 5.68 0.47 17.70
CA ARG A 52 5.37 0.10 19.10
C ARG A 52 5.90 1.10 20.12
N SER A 53 6.88 1.92 19.74
CA SER A 53 7.72 2.64 20.71
C SER A 53 7.89 4.13 20.42
N GLY A 54 7.31 4.64 19.32
CA GLY A 54 7.41 6.05 18.97
C GLY A 54 6.51 6.41 17.81
N TRP A 55 5.83 7.55 17.94
CA TRP A 55 4.93 8.07 16.91
C TRP A 55 5.74 8.95 15.97
N LEU A 56 5.74 8.61 14.69
CA LEU A 56 6.45 9.41 13.69
C LEU A 56 5.63 10.64 13.29
N PHE A 57 4.29 10.52 13.32
CA PHE A 57 3.36 11.51 12.79
C PHE A 57 3.67 11.78 11.32
N VAL A 58 3.56 10.73 10.50
CA VAL A 58 3.98 10.76 9.09
C VAL A 58 3.28 11.92 8.37
N GLN A 59 4.09 12.78 7.76
CA GLN A 59 3.65 13.92 6.95
C GLN A 59 3.85 13.68 5.46
N SER A 60 4.83 12.86 5.11
CA SER A 60 5.12 12.47 3.73
C SER A 60 5.96 11.20 3.68
N ALA A 61 6.01 10.55 2.51
CA ALA A 61 7.00 9.52 2.26
C ALA A 61 7.76 9.79 0.96
N SER A 62 8.99 9.28 0.91
CA SER A 62 9.77 9.14 -0.32
C SER A 62 10.07 7.67 -0.53
N ILE A 63 10.25 7.26 -1.78
CA ILE A 63 10.62 5.91 -2.12
C ILE A 63 11.86 5.92 -3.00
N ASN A 64 12.85 5.12 -2.63
CA ASN A 64 14.00 4.80 -3.46
C ASN A 64 13.77 3.43 -4.09
N ILE A 65 13.82 3.36 -5.42
CA ILE A 65 13.68 2.13 -6.20
C ILE A 65 14.94 2.00 -7.04
N ASP A 66 15.79 1.02 -6.70
CA ASP A 66 17.06 0.74 -7.38
C ASP A 66 17.95 1.98 -7.57
N GLY A 67 17.96 2.86 -6.55
CA GLY A 67 18.76 4.08 -6.55
C GLY A 67 18.02 5.33 -7.02
N GLU A 68 16.87 5.21 -7.69
CA GLU A 68 16.05 6.37 -8.09
C GLU A 68 15.07 6.75 -6.98
N THR A 69 15.16 7.98 -6.49
CA THR A 69 14.30 8.48 -5.40
C THR A 69 13.20 9.38 -5.95
N THR A 70 11.95 9.14 -5.53
CA THR A 70 10.82 10.03 -5.79
C THR A 70 9.95 10.20 -4.54
N ARG A 71 9.14 11.25 -4.51
CA ARG A 71 8.12 11.43 -3.46
C ARG A 71 6.96 10.46 -3.75
N VAL A 72 6.42 9.83 -2.70
CA VAL A 72 5.20 9.03 -2.82
C VAL A 72 4.02 10.00 -3.06
N PRO A 73 3.30 9.91 -4.19
CA PRO A 73 2.32 10.91 -4.59
C PRO A 73 0.96 10.65 -3.95
N VAL A 74 0.91 10.72 -2.61
CA VAL A 74 -0.31 10.57 -1.80
C VAL A 74 -0.76 11.93 -1.26
N GLY A 75 -2.08 12.09 -1.09
CA GLY A 75 -2.67 13.35 -0.62
C GLY A 75 -2.49 13.60 0.87
N GLN A 76 -2.81 12.61 1.70
CA GLN A 76 -2.70 12.72 3.16
C GLN A 76 -2.35 11.38 3.80
N TRP A 77 -1.76 11.46 4.99
CA TRP A 77 -1.49 10.33 5.85
C TRP A 77 -2.55 10.27 6.94
N PHE A 78 -3.18 9.12 7.07
CA PHE A 78 -4.12 8.79 8.13
C PHE A 78 -3.40 8.06 9.24
N ARG A 79 -4.06 7.97 10.38
CA ARG A 79 -3.53 7.33 11.56
C ARG A 79 -4.64 6.76 12.41
N ASP A 80 -4.36 5.62 12.99
CA ASP A 80 -5.18 4.97 13.99
C ASP A 80 -4.25 4.23 14.98
N ASN A 81 -4.78 3.81 16.12
CA ASN A 81 -3.99 3.17 17.16
C ASN A 81 -4.83 2.31 18.10
N ASP A 82 -4.16 1.36 18.75
CA ASP A 82 -4.63 0.68 19.95
C ASP A 82 -3.49 0.64 21.00
N THR A 83 -2.85 -0.52 21.22
CA THR A 83 -1.56 -0.69 21.89
C THR A 83 -0.42 -0.24 20.97
N GLU A 84 -0.56 -0.46 19.67
CA GLU A 84 0.35 -0.01 18.63
C GLU A 84 -0.24 1.17 17.85
N ILE A 85 0.63 1.92 17.16
CA ILE A 85 0.19 2.94 16.20
C ILE A 85 0.42 2.44 14.79
N TRP A 86 -0.50 2.77 13.89
CA TRP A 86 -0.27 2.65 12.46
C TRP A 86 -0.68 3.92 11.71
N GLU A 87 0.13 4.28 10.73
CA GLU A 87 -0.04 5.45 9.89
C GLU A 87 0.01 5.01 8.43
N PHE A 88 -0.97 5.42 7.64
CA PHE A 88 -1.12 4.89 6.30
C PHE A 88 -1.57 5.93 5.28
N ALA A 89 -1.21 5.68 4.04
CA ALA A 89 -1.68 6.45 2.90
C ALA A 89 -1.80 5.54 1.69
N SER A 90 -2.68 5.92 0.77
CA SER A 90 -2.88 5.19 -0.47
C SER A 90 -3.08 6.12 -1.66
N LEU A 91 -2.86 5.56 -2.84
CA LEU A 91 -3.18 6.17 -4.13
C LEU A 91 -3.83 5.11 -5.03
N ARG A 92 -4.61 5.56 -6.00
CA ARG A 92 -5.42 4.70 -6.88
C ARG A 92 -5.15 4.94 -8.36
N GLY A 93 -5.62 4.03 -9.21
CA GLY A 93 -5.59 4.14 -10.66
C GLY A 93 -4.20 3.91 -11.26
N ASP A 94 -3.97 4.44 -12.46
CA ASP A 94 -2.78 4.14 -13.27
C ASP A 94 -1.47 4.49 -12.56
N THR A 95 -1.44 5.59 -11.81
CA THR A 95 -0.27 5.97 -11.00
C THR A 95 0.06 4.93 -9.94
N ALA A 96 -0.97 4.33 -9.32
CA ALA A 96 -0.79 3.25 -8.35
C ALA A 96 -0.23 2.00 -9.01
N VAL A 97 -0.78 1.60 -10.16
CA VAL A 97 -0.32 0.44 -10.94
C VAL A 97 1.13 0.62 -11.40
N ALA A 98 1.46 1.78 -11.97
CA ALA A 98 2.80 2.08 -12.46
C ALA A 98 3.85 2.06 -11.33
N LEU A 99 3.55 2.70 -10.20
CA LEU A 99 4.46 2.70 -9.05
C LEU A 99 4.58 1.30 -8.45
N ALA A 100 3.48 0.55 -8.31
CA ALA A 100 3.51 -0.81 -7.78
C ALA A 100 4.35 -1.75 -8.66
N ARG A 101 4.24 -1.66 -9.99
CA ARG A 101 5.11 -2.42 -10.91
C ARG A 101 6.57 -2.15 -10.67
N ARG A 102 6.96 -0.88 -10.57
CA ARG A 102 8.35 -0.49 -10.29
C ARG A 102 8.84 -1.09 -8.98
N ILE A 103 8.03 -1.05 -7.91
CA ILE A 103 8.41 -1.61 -6.61
C ILE A 103 8.53 -3.14 -6.66
N ALA A 104 7.59 -3.79 -7.33
CA ALA A 104 7.48 -5.25 -7.39
C ALA A 104 8.63 -5.92 -8.16
N GLU A 105 9.11 -5.25 -9.22
CA GLU A 105 10.22 -5.71 -10.07
C GLU A 105 11.59 -5.22 -9.61
N ALA A 106 11.66 -4.30 -8.65
CA ALA A 106 12.93 -3.76 -8.17
C ALA A 106 13.77 -4.81 -7.45
N ASP A 107 15.10 -4.71 -7.60
CA ASP A 107 16.04 -5.46 -6.78
C ASP A 107 15.91 -4.98 -5.32
N ARG A 108 15.87 -3.66 -5.12
CA ARG A 108 15.73 -3.05 -3.80
C ARG A 108 14.84 -1.80 -3.84
N ALA A 109 13.78 -1.83 -3.03
CA ALA A 109 12.92 -0.68 -2.80
C ALA A 109 12.90 -0.32 -1.31
N VAL A 110 13.06 0.96 -0.99
CA VAL A 110 13.05 1.49 0.38
C VAL A 110 12.09 2.66 0.47
N VAL A 111 11.09 2.56 1.34
CA VAL A 111 10.19 3.66 1.68
C VAL A 111 10.73 4.38 2.91
N ARG A 112 10.99 5.68 2.78
CA ARG A 112 11.26 6.55 3.91
C ARG A 112 9.98 7.27 4.32
N PHE A 113 9.44 6.94 5.48
CA PHE A 113 8.38 7.70 6.12
C PHE A 113 9.00 8.91 6.82
N ASN A 114 8.50 10.11 6.56
CA ASN A 114 9.02 11.35 7.13
C ASN A 114 7.98 11.93 8.08
N GLY A 115 8.34 12.00 9.36
CA GLY A 115 7.62 12.77 10.37
C GLY A 115 8.07 14.22 10.38
N GLN A 116 7.71 14.95 11.43
CA GLN A 116 8.11 16.35 11.58
C GLN A 116 9.60 16.52 11.88
N GLN A 117 10.17 15.66 12.73
CA GLN A 117 11.56 15.77 13.21
C GLN A 117 12.44 14.57 12.83
N PHE A 118 11.82 13.41 12.60
CA PHE A 118 12.51 12.15 12.36
C PHE A 118 11.95 11.48 11.11
N TYR A 119 12.63 10.43 10.68
CA TYR A 119 12.18 9.54 9.63
C TYR A 119 12.37 8.09 10.06
N ASP A 120 11.67 7.18 9.39
CA ASP A 120 11.92 5.74 9.50
C ASP A 120 11.92 5.10 8.12
N ASP A 121 12.80 4.12 7.92
CA ASP A 121 13.03 3.47 6.64
C ASP A 121 12.48 2.04 6.67
N TYR A 122 11.65 1.72 5.68
CA TYR A 122 11.13 0.38 5.44
C TYR A 122 11.68 -0.16 4.12
N VAL A 123 12.47 -1.24 4.19
CA VAL A 123 12.85 -2.01 3.01
C VAL A 123 11.67 -2.90 2.62
N VAL A 124 11.12 -2.69 1.42
CA VAL A 124 9.98 -3.46 0.93
C VAL A 124 10.38 -4.93 0.79
N SER A 125 9.73 -5.79 1.56
CA SER A 125 10.07 -7.21 1.62
C SER A 125 9.77 -7.95 0.31
N ASP A 126 10.49 -9.04 0.05
CA ASP A 126 10.21 -9.91 -1.11
C ASP A 126 8.81 -10.52 -1.07
N ALA A 127 8.25 -10.71 0.13
CA ALA A 127 6.87 -11.15 0.30
C ALA A 127 5.89 -10.10 -0.21
N ASP A 128 6.08 -8.82 0.16
CA ASP A 128 5.24 -7.72 -0.31
C ASP A 128 5.40 -7.50 -1.82
N LYS A 129 6.63 -7.58 -2.35
CA LYS A 129 6.87 -7.53 -3.80
C LYS A 129 6.16 -8.66 -4.54
N ARG A 130 6.25 -9.91 -4.04
CA ARG A 130 5.55 -11.06 -4.63
C ARG A 130 4.03 -10.84 -4.64
N VAL A 131 3.46 -10.40 -3.52
CA VAL A 131 2.04 -10.05 -3.41
C VAL A 131 1.65 -9.02 -4.47
N MET A 132 2.47 -7.98 -4.67
CA MET A 132 2.20 -6.97 -5.69
C MET A 132 2.24 -7.57 -7.10
N ARG A 133 3.22 -8.42 -7.44
CA ARG A 133 3.27 -9.08 -8.77
C ARG A 133 2.03 -9.92 -9.04
N GLU A 134 1.60 -10.72 -8.06
CA GLU A 134 0.42 -11.59 -8.19
C GLU A 134 -0.87 -10.77 -8.36
N MET A 135 -1.02 -9.67 -7.62
CA MET A 135 -2.16 -8.75 -7.77
C MET A 135 -2.13 -8.00 -9.11
N LEU A 136 -0.94 -7.59 -9.59
CA LEU A 136 -0.77 -6.93 -10.88
C LEU A 136 -1.06 -7.87 -12.05
N ALA A 137 -0.60 -9.13 -11.99
CA ALA A 137 -0.89 -10.13 -13.01
C ALA A 137 -2.39 -10.41 -13.12
N MET A 138 -3.10 -10.44 -11.98
CA MET A 138 -4.55 -10.53 -11.97
C MET A 138 -5.19 -9.27 -12.57
N TRP A 139 -4.74 -8.08 -12.19
CA TRP A 139 -5.24 -6.81 -12.75
C TRP A 139 -5.11 -6.78 -14.27
N ASP A 140 -3.99 -7.27 -14.82
CA ASP A 140 -3.78 -7.35 -16.28
C ASP A 140 -4.82 -8.22 -16.98
N VAL A 141 -5.25 -9.32 -16.35
CA VAL A 141 -6.31 -10.17 -16.90
C VAL A 141 -7.66 -9.45 -16.91
N ILE A 142 -8.06 -8.83 -15.79
CA ILE A 142 -9.41 -8.26 -15.64
C ILE A 142 -9.58 -6.87 -16.27
N SER A 143 -8.49 -6.16 -16.54
CA SER A 143 -8.53 -4.81 -17.16
C SER A 143 -8.31 -4.82 -18.66
N SER A 144 -7.99 -5.99 -19.23
CA SER A 144 -7.86 -6.20 -20.68
C SER A 144 -9.19 -6.60 -21.35
N ASP A 145 -10.23 -6.85 -20.57
CA ASP A 145 -11.60 -7.16 -21.00
C ASP A 145 -12.49 -5.89 -20.98
#